data_AF-A0AAQ4DSB3-F1
#
_entry.id   AF-A0AAQ4DSB3-F1
#
_cell.length_a   1.000
_cell.length_b   1.000
_cell.length_c   1.000
_cell.angle_alpha   90.00
_cell.angle_beta   90.00
_cell.angle_gamma   90.00
#
_symmetry.space_group_name_H-M   'P 1'
#
loop_
_entity.id
_entity.type
_entity.pdbx_description
1 polymer ?
#
loop_
_entity_poly.entity_id
_entity_poly.type
_entity_poly.pdbx_seq_one_letter_code
_entity_poly.pdbx_strand_id
1 'polypeptide(L)'
;MSCMEELRRVSVIDDVSSLLESSSDEKNGELKALFRSLCSSSVGLSGRQLRKLPFIAHSICFADNALTLRTFLLALSEAVHRQWQGIEKIIASKGSL
;
A
#
# COMPACT_ATOMS: atom_id res chain seq x y z
N MET A 1 -14.64 3.30 10.37
CA MET A 1 -13.74 4.06 9.49
C MET A 1 -12.92 3.10 8.65
N SER A 2 -12.96 3.25 7.33
CA SER A 2 -12.15 2.51 6.37
C SER A 2 -10.73 3.08 6.29
N CYS A 3 -9.79 2.31 5.76
CA CYS A 3 -8.43 2.79 5.53
C CYS A 3 -8.39 4.06 4.67
N MET A 4 -9.22 4.14 3.63
CA MET A 4 -9.27 5.30 2.74
C MET A 4 -9.78 6.56 3.45
N GLU A 5 -10.73 6.40 4.38
CA GLU A 5 -11.23 7.52 5.19
C GLU A 5 -10.16 8.05 6.15
N GLU A 6 -9.36 7.16 6.75
CA GLU A 6 -8.28 7.55 7.65
C GLU A 6 -7.14 8.26 6.88
N LEU A 7 -6.78 7.75 5.71
CA LEU A 7 -5.78 8.38 4.84
C LEU A 7 -6.22 9.77 4.35
N ARG A 8 -7.52 9.97 4.11
CA ARG A 8 -8.07 11.30 3.84
C ARG A 8 -8.01 12.20 5.08
N ARG A 9 -8.37 11.66 6.25
CA ARG A 9 -8.34 12.40 7.54
C ARG A 9 -6.95 12.91 7.89
N VAL A 10 -5.90 12.16 7.57
CA VAL A 10 -4.50 12.56 7.81
C VAL A 10 -3.85 13.28 6.60
N SER A 11 -4.66 13.73 5.63
CA SER A 11 -4.20 14.46 4.43
C SER A 11 -3.16 13.71 3.58
N VAL A 12 -3.15 12.37 3.63
CA VAL A 12 -2.38 11.54 2.68
C VAL A 12 -3.04 11.60 1.29
N ILE A 13 -4.37 11.67 1.28
CA ILE A 13 -5.21 11.68 0.08
C ILE A 13 -6.16 12.86 0.18
N ASP A 14 -6.05 13.83 -0.73
CA ASP A 14 -6.98 14.96 -0.79
C ASP A 14 -8.33 14.54 -1.39
N ASP A 15 -8.29 13.69 -2.43
CA ASP A 15 -9.49 13.15 -3.06
C ASP A 15 -9.28 11.70 -3.53
N VAL A 16 -10.05 10.79 -2.94
CA VAL A 16 -10.07 9.35 -3.28
C VAL A 16 -10.66 9.12 -4.66
N SER A 17 -11.55 10.02 -5.11
CA SER A 17 -12.18 9.96 -6.43
C SER A 17 -11.15 10.07 -7.54
N SER A 18 -10.07 10.84 -7.37
CA SER A 18 -8.99 10.90 -8.36
C SER A 18 -8.39 9.51 -8.67
N LEU A 19 -8.12 8.68 -7.65
CA LEU A 19 -7.49 7.37 -7.86
C LEU A 19 -8.47 6.32 -8.44
N LEU A 20 -9.75 6.42 -8.08
CA LEU A 20 -10.78 5.43 -8.41
C LEU A 20 -11.57 5.77 -9.69
N GLU A 21 -11.73 7.06 -10.00
CA GLU A 21 -12.49 7.52 -11.16
C GLU A 21 -11.63 7.52 -12.42
N SER A 22 -12.22 7.09 -13.53
CA SER A 22 -11.59 7.02 -14.85
C SER A 22 -11.44 8.42 -15.49
N SER A 23 -10.77 9.36 -14.83
CA SER A 23 -10.36 10.59 -15.51
C SER A 23 -9.18 10.31 -16.43
N SER A 24 -9.26 10.81 -17.66
CA SER A 24 -8.29 10.73 -18.77
C SER A 24 -7.00 11.53 -18.53
N ASP A 25 -6.67 11.79 -17.28
CA ASP A 25 -5.61 12.70 -16.87
C ASP A 25 -4.29 11.94 -16.77
N GLU A 26 -3.29 12.28 -17.61
CA GLU A 26 -2.05 11.50 -17.75
C GLU A 26 -1.25 11.40 -16.43
N LYS A 27 -1.26 12.46 -15.61
CA LYS A 27 -0.62 12.45 -14.27
C LYS A 27 -1.20 11.40 -13.34
N ASN A 28 -2.47 11.08 -13.53
CA ASN A 28 -3.18 10.09 -12.74
C ASN A 28 -2.94 8.66 -13.24
N GLY A 29 -2.45 8.52 -14.49
CA GLY A 29 -2.11 7.24 -15.11
C GLY A 29 -1.00 6.50 -14.36
N GLU A 30 0.06 7.19 -13.95
CA GLU A 30 1.16 6.57 -13.18
C GLU A 30 0.71 6.05 -11.81
N LEU A 31 -0.07 6.85 -11.06
CA LEU A 31 -0.57 6.47 -9.74
C LEU A 31 -1.54 5.29 -9.84
N LYS A 32 -2.39 5.27 -10.86
CA LYS A 32 -3.29 4.15 -11.16
C LYS A 32 -2.52 2.88 -11.54
N ALA A 33 -1.49 3.01 -12.38
CA ALA A 33 -0.62 1.87 -12.74
C ALA A 33 0.09 1.31 -11.52
N LEU A 34 0.64 2.18 -10.66
CA LEU A 34 1.26 1.80 -9.39
C LEU A 34 0.27 1.07 -8.49
N PHE A 35 -0.93 1.62 -8.29
CA PHE A 35 -1.97 0.99 -7.48
C PHE A 35 -2.40 -0.37 -8.02
N ARG A 36 -2.59 -0.51 -9.35
CA ARG A 36 -2.90 -1.80 -9.98
C ARG A 36 -1.79 -2.82 -9.78
N SER A 37 -0.53 -2.43 -9.95
CA SER A 37 0.62 -3.29 -9.69
C SER A 37 0.64 -3.78 -8.24
N LEU A 38 0.31 -2.89 -7.29
CA LEU A 38 0.24 -3.19 -5.87
C LEU A 38 -0.90 -4.16 -5.52
N CYS A 39 -2.07 -3.99 -6.14
CA CYS A 39 -3.16 -4.95 -6.01
C CYS A 39 -2.75 -6.34 -6.52
N SER A 40 -2.10 -6.41 -7.69
CA SER A 40 -1.60 -7.66 -8.25
C SER A 40 -0.54 -8.33 -7.36
N SER A 41 0.40 -7.57 -6.80
CA SER A 41 1.44 -8.11 -5.90
C SER A 41 0.90 -8.52 -4.52
N SER A 42 -0.31 -8.07 -4.17
CA SER A 42 -0.97 -8.39 -2.90
C SER A 42 -1.85 -9.64 -2.96
N VAL A 43 -2.05 -10.23 -4.15
CA VAL A 43 -2.87 -11.45 -4.33
C VAL A 43 -2.30 -12.60 -3.50
N GLY A 44 -3.16 -13.24 -2.70
CA GLY A 44 -2.77 -14.35 -1.80
C GLY A 44 -2.53 -13.93 -0.35
N LEU A 45 -2.45 -12.62 -0.06
CA LEU A 45 -2.45 -12.13 1.32
C LEU A 45 -3.86 -12.24 1.93
N SER A 46 -3.92 -12.62 3.21
CA SER A 46 -5.18 -12.65 3.95
C SER A 46 -5.72 -11.24 4.21
N GLY A 47 -7.03 -11.12 4.41
CA GLY A 47 -7.65 -9.84 4.77
C GLY A 47 -7.06 -9.18 6.04
N ARG A 48 -6.53 -9.98 6.98
CA ARG A 48 -5.81 -9.47 8.16
C ARG A 48 -4.48 -8.83 7.76
N GLN A 49 -3.72 -9.47 6.89
CA GLN A 49 -2.44 -8.93 6.40
C GLN A 49 -2.67 -7.66 5.58
N LEU A 50 -3.63 -7.69 4.65
CA LEU A 50 -3.99 -6.54 3.82
C LEU A 50 -4.35 -5.31 4.65
N ARG A 51 -5.19 -5.47 5.70
CA ARG A 51 -5.57 -4.36 6.59
C ARG A 51 -4.41 -3.82 7.43
N LYS A 52 -3.34 -4.58 7.63
CA LYS A 52 -2.14 -4.14 8.38
C LYS A 52 -1.21 -3.28 7.52
N LEU A 53 -1.14 -3.54 6.21
CA LEU A 53 -0.19 -2.88 5.31
C LEU A 53 -0.24 -1.33 5.34
N PRO A 54 -1.41 -0.67 5.39
CA PRO A 54 -1.48 0.79 5.45
C PRO A 54 -0.78 1.40 6.66
N PHE A 55 -0.87 0.74 7.83
CA PHE A 55 -0.18 1.21 9.04
C PHE A 55 1.34 1.09 8.90
N ILE A 56 1.82 0.01 8.27
CA ILE A 56 3.24 -0.18 8.00
C ILE A 56 3.72 0.88 7.00
N ALA A 57 2.99 1.09 5.90
CA ALA A 57 3.29 2.10 4.90
C ALA A 57 3.37 3.51 5.53
N HIS A 58 2.39 3.86 6.35
CA HIS A 58 2.38 5.13 7.07
C HIS A 58 3.61 5.29 7.98
N SER A 59 4.02 4.24 8.69
CA SER A 59 5.24 4.28 9.53
C SER A 59 6.52 4.49 8.72
N ILE A 60 6.57 4.00 7.48
CA ILE A 60 7.68 4.23 6.56
C ILE A 60 7.67 5.69 6.10
N CYS A 61 6.52 6.23 5.70
CA CYS A 61 6.42 7.63 5.25
C CYS A 61 6.71 8.66 6.36
N PHE A 62 6.37 8.35 7.61
CA PHE A 62 6.59 9.25 8.75
C PHE A 62 8.08 9.48 9.03
N ALA A 63 8.95 8.54 8.67
CA ALA A 63 10.39 8.71 8.79
C ALA A 63 10.95 9.76 7.81
N ASP A 64 10.27 10.00 6.69
CA ASP A 64 10.77 10.81 5.58
C ASP A 64 10.13 12.21 5.47
N ASN A 65 9.22 12.59 6.38
CA ASN A 65 8.52 13.88 6.43
C ASN A 65 7.81 14.34 5.13
N ALA A 66 7.62 13.45 4.15
CA ALA A 66 7.03 13.75 2.85
C ALA A 66 5.81 12.83 2.59
N LEU A 67 4.67 13.19 3.19
CA LEU A 67 3.43 12.44 3.09
C LEU A 67 2.61 12.93 1.89
N THR A 68 2.70 12.22 0.76
CA THR A 68 1.89 12.43 -0.45
C THR A 68 1.29 11.09 -0.86
N LEU A 69 0.23 11.10 -1.67
CA LEU A 69 -0.34 9.86 -2.22
C LEU A 69 0.71 9.00 -2.95
N ARG A 70 1.60 9.61 -3.72
CA ARG A 70 2.68 8.89 -4.43
C ARG A 70 3.64 8.22 -3.44
N THR A 71 4.13 8.97 -2.46
CA THR A 71 5.07 8.43 -1.46
C THR A 71 4.41 7.37 -0.59
N PHE A 72 3.12 7.53 -0.27
CA PHE A 72 2.34 6.51 0.44
C PHE A 72 2.18 5.23 -0.38
N LEU A 73 1.84 5.31 -1.67
CA LEU A 73 1.73 4.12 -2.52
C LEU A 73 3.07 3.40 -2.71
N LEU A 74 4.18 4.15 -2.79
CA LEU A 74 5.53 3.57 -2.82
C LEU A 74 5.86 2.85 -1.51
N ALA A 75 5.57 3.48 -0.36
CA ALA A 75 5.75 2.86 0.94
C ALA A 75 4.83 1.65 1.17
N LEU A 76 3.62 1.67 0.60
CA LEU A 76 2.69 0.56 0.63
C LEU A 76 3.20 -0.62 -0.23
N SER A 77 3.84 -0.34 -1.37
CA SER A 77 4.51 -1.36 -2.18
C SER A 77 5.64 -2.04 -1.38
N GLU A 78 6.47 -1.25 -0.70
CA GLU A 78 7.51 -1.76 0.19
C GLU A 78 6.92 -2.57 1.35
N ALA A 79 5.81 -2.13 1.94
CA ALA A 79 5.12 -2.88 2.99
C ALA A 79 4.62 -4.25 2.50
N VAL A 80 4.08 -4.33 1.27
CA VAL A 80 3.68 -5.60 0.64
C VAL A 80 4.89 -6.51 0.47
N HIS A 81 6.00 -5.97 -0.02
CA HIS A 81 7.24 -6.73 -0.21
C HIS A 81 7.76 -7.32 1.12
N ARG A 82 7.84 -6.50 2.18
CA ARG A 82 8.22 -6.95 3.53
C ARG A 82 7.27 -8.01 4.09
N GLN A 83 5.97 -7.89 3.81
CA GLN A 83 4.98 -8.86 4.24
C GLN A 83 5.19 -10.23 3.60
N TRP A 84 5.58 -10.28 2.32
CA TRP A 84 5.91 -11.53 1.63
C TRP A 84 7.22 -12.14 2.12
N GLN A 85 8.29 -11.35 2.27
CA GLN A 85 9.55 -11.83 2.85
C GLN A 85 9.33 -12.45 4.25
N GLY A 86 8.43 -11.87 5.06
CA GLY A 86 8.07 -12.43 6.35
C GLY A 86 7.41 -13.81 6.24
N ILE A 87 6.52 -14.00 5.27
CA ILE A 87 5.86 -15.29 5.00
C ILE A 87 6.88 -16.32 4.54
N GLU A 88 7.77 -15.96 3.60
CA GLU A 88 8.83 -16.83 3.10
C GLU A 88 9.74 -17.33 4.22
N LYS A 89 10.17 -16.43 5.14
CA LYS A 89 10.97 -16.80 6.32
C LYS A 89 10.23 -17.79 7.25
N ILE A 90 8.92 -17.61 7.43
CA ILE A 90 8.10 -18.53 8.23
C ILE A 90 7.98 -19.90 7.54
N ILE A 91 7.85 -19.94 6.21
CA ILE A 91 7.77 -21.19 5.46
C ILE A 91 9.12 -21.92 5.51
N ALA A 92 10.22 -21.20 5.26
CA ALA A 92 11.56 -21.76 5.30
C ALA A 92 11.91 -22.36 6.67
N SER A 93 11.53 -21.68 7.76
CA SER A 93 11.74 -22.20 9.12
C SER A 93 10.90 -23.43 9.47
N LYS A 94 9.76 -23.65 8.80
CA LYS A 94 8.92 -24.84 9.00
C LYS A 94 9.36 -26.06 8.20
N GLY A 95 10.10 -25.88 7.11
CA GLY A 95 10.61 -26.97 6.27
C GLY A 95 11.92 -27.62 6.75
N SER A 96 12.49 -27.18 7.88
CA SER A 96 13.72 -27.74 8.49
C SER A 96 13.45 -28.59 9.74
N LEU A 97 12.20 -29.00 9.97
CA LEU A 97 11.77 -29.90 11.06
C LEU A 97 11.18 -31.18 10.44
#